data_AF-A0A4Z0LTN3-F1
#
_entry.id   AF-A0A4Z0LTN3-F1
#
_cell.length_a   1.000
_cell.length_b   1.000
_cell.length_c   1.000
_cell.angle_alpha   90.00
_cell.angle_beta   90.00
_cell.angle_gamma   90.00
#
_symmetry.space_group_name_H-M   'P 1'
#
loop_
_entity.id
_entity.type
_entity.pdbx_description
1 polymer ?
#
loop_
_entity_poly.entity_id
_entity_poly.type
_entity_poly.pdbx_seq_one_letter_code
_entity_poly.pdbx_strand_id
1 'polypeptide(L)'
;MPYVSKDAREKLETSKYPESPGELNYMITRMVDEYLVSKGGLRYTNINEVIGALECVKLELYRRIAAPYEDKKKEETGDVYNILK
;
A
#
# COMPACT_ATOMS: atom_id res chain seq x y z
N MET A 1 1.21 4.21 12.52
CA MET A 1 -0.15 3.83 12.95
C MET A 1 -0.18 3.57 14.45
N PRO A 2 -1.30 3.85 15.14
CA PRO A 2 -1.39 3.73 16.60
C PRO A 2 -1.13 2.30 17.12
N TYR A 3 -1.31 1.28 16.27
CA TYR A 3 -1.16 -0.13 16.63
C TYR A 3 0.25 -0.72 16.40
N VAL A 4 1.17 0.02 15.78
CA VAL A 4 2.57 -0.44 15.61
C VAL A 4 3.37 0.02 16.83
N SER A 5 3.97 -0.93 17.57
CA SER A 5 4.75 -0.65 18.78
C SER A 5 6.00 0.19 18.48
N LYS A 6 6.54 0.87 19.48
CA LYS A 6 7.77 1.68 19.31
C LYS A 6 8.95 0.82 18.87
N ASP A 7 9.16 -0.32 19.53
CA ASP A 7 10.21 -1.28 19.17
C ASP A 7 10.09 -1.77 17.72
N ALA A 8 8.85 -1.99 17.23
CA ALA A 8 8.63 -2.36 15.82
C ALA A 8 8.99 -1.21 14.87
N ARG A 9 8.75 0.05 15.24
CA ARG A 9 9.14 1.21 14.43
C ARG A 9 10.66 1.36 14.33
N GLU A 10 11.37 1.25 15.46
CA GLU A 10 12.84 1.29 15.50
C GLU A 10 13.46 0.11 14.71
N LYS A 11 12.82 -1.07 14.78
CA LYS A 11 13.19 -2.20 13.93
C LYS A 11 12.96 -1.93 12.45
N LEU A 12 11.90 -1.24 12.04
CA LEU A 12 11.68 -0.90 10.62
C LEU A 12 12.62 0.20 10.11
N GLU A 13 13.18 1.02 11.00
CA GLU A 13 14.23 1.99 10.64
C GLU A 13 15.60 1.30 10.44
N THR A 14 15.78 0.11 11.03
CA THR A 14 17.03 -0.68 10.98
C THR A 14 16.96 -1.93 10.08
N SER A 15 15.77 -2.52 9.91
CA SER A 15 15.43 -3.64 9.02
C SER A 15 14.85 -3.10 7.70
N LYS A 16 15.15 -3.76 6.58
CA LYS A 16 14.74 -3.28 5.26
C LYS A 16 13.29 -3.60 4.86
N TYR A 17 12.58 -4.49 5.56
CA TYR A 17 11.30 -5.02 5.07
C TYR A 17 10.23 -5.11 6.18
N PRO A 18 8.97 -4.76 5.87
CA PRO A 18 7.85 -4.97 6.79
C PRO A 18 7.41 -6.44 6.79
N GLU A 19 7.07 -6.97 7.96
CA GLU A 19 6.62 -8.36 8.14
C GLU A 19 5.12 -8.46 8.36
N SER A 20 4.45 -7.35 8.66
CA SER A 20 2.99 -7.30 8.84
C SER A 20 2.32 -6.19 8.03
N PRO A 21 1.00 -6.30 7.76
CA PRO A 21 0.25 -5.23 7.11
C PRO A 21 0.32 -3.89 7.86
N GLY A 22 0.39 -3.93 9.19
CA GLY A 22 0.53 -2.73 10.03
C GLY A 22 1.89 -2.05 9.85
N GLU A 23 2.96 -2.82 9.73
CA GLU A 23 4.31 -2.34 9.48
C GLU A 23 4.46 -1.78 8.07
N LEU A 24 3.92 -2.47 7.05
CA LEU A 24 3.90 -1.96 5.68
C LEU A 24 3.17 -0.62 5.60
N ASN A 25 2.01 -0.53 6.25
CA ASN A 25 1.25 0.72 6.31
C ASN A 25 2.01 1.83 7.05
N TYR A 26 2.72 1.49 8.13
CA TYR A 26 3.59 2.44 8.81
C TYR A 26 4.67 2.98 7.88
N MET A 27 5.38 2.12 7.14
CA MET A 27 6.42 2.53 6.20
C MET A 27 5.87 3.43 5.09
N ILE A 28 4.72 3.08 4.50
CA ILE A 28 4.04 3.93 3.51
C ILE A 28 3.68 5.28 4.12
N THR A 29 3.15 5.30 5.34
CA THR A 29 2.82 6.53 6.06
C THR A 29 4.06 7.40 6.28
N ARG A 30 5.21 6.80 6.66
CA ARG A 30 6.48 7.53 6.84
C ARG A 30 6.99 8.11 5.53
N MET A 31 6.94 7.36 4.43
CA MET A 31 7.32 7.87 3.10
C MET A 31 6.44 9.06 2.68
N VAL A 32 5.13 8.99 2.95
CA VAL A 32 4.19 10.09 2.70
C VAL A 32 4.50 11.31 3.56
N ASP A 33 4.75 11.12 4.86
CA ASP A 33 5.10 12.19 5.80
C ASP A 33 6.38 12.91 5.37
N GLU A 34 7.43 12.16 5.05
CA GLU A 34 8.70 12.71 4.55
C GLU A 34 8.53 13.47 3.23
N TYR A 35 7.70 12.96 2.31
CA TYR A 35 7.38 13.65 1.07
C TYR A 35 6.66 14.98 1.32
N LEU A 36 5.64 14.99 2.19
CA LEU A 36 4.88 16.21 2.52
C LEU A 36 5.77 17.25 3.22
N VAL A 37 6.65 16.83 4.14
CA VAL A 37 7.64 17.71 4.78
C VAL A 37 8.56 18.32 3.73
N SER A 38 9.06 17.53 2.77
CA SER A 38 9.94 18.02 1.69
C SER A 38 9.26 19.07 0.79
N LYS A 39 7.93 19.05 0.67
CA LYS A 39 7.11 20.00 -0.11
C LYS A 39 6.73 21.27 0.66
N GLY A 40 7.28 21.47 1.86
CA GLY A 40 6.96 22.62 2.72
C GLY A 40 5.70 22.44 3.57
N GLY A 41 5.31 21.18 3.84
CA GLY A 41 4.26 20.83 4.80
C GLY A 41 2.85 20.75 4.23
N LEU A 42 1.87 20.89 5.13
CA LEU A 42 0.46 20.65 4.85
C LEU A 42 -0.14 21.75 3.98
N ARG A 43 -0.46 21.38 2.74
CA ARG A 43 -1.28 22.16 1.82
C ARG A 43 -2.28 21.22 1.15
N TYR A 44 -3.49 21.69 0.90
CA TYR A 44 -4.52 20.90 0.23
C TYR A 44 -4.03 20.32 -1.11
N THR A 45 -3.27 21.10 -1.87
CA THR A 45 -2.63 20.67 -3.13
C THR A 45 -1.69 19.48 -2.93
N ASN A 46 -0.83 19.53 -1.90
CA ASN A 46 0.13 18.46 -1.61
C ASN A 46 -0.58 17.19 -1.13
N ILE A 47 -1.65 17.35 -0.33
CA ILE A 47 -2.47 16.22 0.13
C ILE A 47 -3.12 15.52 -1.08
N ASN A 48 -3.78 16.28 -1.96
CA ASN A 48 -4.42 15.72 -3.15
C ASN A 48 -3.40 15.03 -4.09
N GLU A 49 -2.21 15.62 -4.24
CA GLU A 49 -1.13 15.03 -5.03
C GLU A 49 -0.72 13.65 -4.50
N VAL A 50 -0.50 13.53 -3.18
CA VAL A 50 -0.14 12.26 -2.56
C VAL A 50 -1.28 11.24 -2.62
N ILE A 51 -2.52 11.67 -2.36
CA ILE A 51 -3.70 10.79 -2.48
C ILE A 51 -3.82 10.24 -3.90
N GLY A 52 -3.64 11.09 -4.92
CA GLY A 52 -3.64 10.67 -6.32
C GLY A 52 -2.56 9.63 -6.62
N ALA A 53 -1.33 9.87 -6.14
CA ALA A 53 -0.23 8.93 -6.33
C ALA A 53 -0.50 7.57 -5.67
N LEU A 54 -1.01 7.56 -4.42
CA LEU A 54 -1.35 6.32 -3.71
C LEU A 54 -2.47 5.55 -4.41
N GLU A 55 -3.48 6.25 -4.96
CA GLU A 55 -4.55 5.62 -5.73
C GLU A 55 -3.99 4.95 -6.99
N CYS A 56 -3.12 5.63 -7.74
CA CYS A 56 -2.45 5.04 -8.89
C CYS A 56 -1.65 3.79 -8.50
N VAL A 57 -0.87 3.83 -7.42
CA VAL A 57 -0.08 2.68 -6.93
C VAL A 57 -0.99 1.49 -6.59
N LYS A 58 -2.11 1.73 -5.91
CA LYS A 58 -3.10 0.69 -5.58
C LYS A 58 -3.68 0.05 -6.84
N LEU A 59 -4.07 0.86 -7.82
CA LEU A 59 -4.62 0.38 -9.09
C LEU A 59 -3.59 -0.42 -9.90
N GLU A 60 -2.34 0.01 -9.94
CA GLU A 60 -1.26 -0.73 -10.60
C GLU A 60 -0.97 -2.07 -9.91
N LEU A 61 -0.93 -2.09 -8.57
CA LEU A 61 -0.78 -3.33 -7.80
C LEU A 61 -1.90 -4.31 -8.13
N TYR A 62 -3.16 -3.84 -8.13
CA TYR A 62 -4.30 -4.70 -8.44
C TYR A 62 -4.21 -5.22 -9.88
N ARG A 63 -4.03 -4.33 -10.87
CA ARG A 63 -3.99 -4.70 -12.29
C ARG A 63 -2.83 -5.62 -12.65
N ARG A 64 -1.63 -5.38 -12.12
CA ARG A 64 -0.41 -6.09 -12.55
C ARG A 64 -0.09 -7.31 -11.71
N ILE A 65 -0.54 -7.36 -10.46
CA ILE A 65 -0.17 -8.42 -9.52
C ILE A 65 -1.41 -9.21 -9.07
N ALA A 66 -2.45 -8.54 -8.55
CA ALA A 66 -3.61 -9.23 -8.01
C ALA A 66 -4.43 -9.92 -9.11
N ALA A 67 -4.77 -9.22 -10.19
CA ALA A 67 -5.60 -9.78 -11.26
C ALA A 67 -4.99 -11.04 -11.91
N PRO A 68 -3.69 -11.08 -12.31
CA PRO A 68 -3.09 -12.32 -12.81
C PRO A 68 -3.04 -13.45 -11.78
N TYR A 69 -2.86 -13.13 -10.50
CA TYR A 69 -2.92 -14.11 -9.42
C TYR A 69 -4.34 -14.70 -9.27
N GLU A 70 -5.37 -13.85 -9.34
CA GLU A 70 -6.77 -14.27 -9.28
C GLU A 70 -7.17 -15.10 -10.50
N ASP A 71 -6.71 -14.74 -11.71
CA ASP A 71 -6.92 -15.53 -12.92
C ASP A 71 -6.32 -16.93 -12.79
N LYS A 72 -5.09 -17.04 -12.26
CA LYS A 72 -4.47 -18.33 -11.95
C LYS A 72 -5.30 -19.13 -10.93
N LYS A 73 -5.80 -18.48 -9.89
CA LYS A 73 -6.65 -19.15 -8.88
C LYS A 73 -7.97 -19.63 -9.47
N LYS A 74 -8.57 -18.84 -10.35
CA LYS A 74 -9.77 -19.21 -11.11
C LYS A 74 -9.53 -20.44 -11.99
N GLU A 75 -8.37 -20.56 -12.63
CA GLU A 75 -7.99 -21.78 -13.36
C GLU A 75 -7.82 -22.99 -12.43
N GLU A 76 -7.25 -22.79 -11.23
CA GLU A 76 -7.01 -23.88 -10.25
C GLU A 76 -8.29 -24.37 -9.55
N THR A 77 -9.20 -23.47 -9.17
CA THR A 77 -10.36 -23.80 -8.30
C THR A 77 -11.72 -23.54 -8.95
N GLY A 78 -11.75 -23.02 -10.17
CA GLY A 78 -12.96 -22.59 -10.86
C GLY A 78 -13.36 -21.14 -10.52
N ASP A 79 -14.18 -20.55 -11.40
CA ASP A 79 -14.77 -19.23 -11.19
C ASP A 79 -16.06 -19.31 -10.36
N VAL A 80 -16.29 -18.29 -9.52
CA VAL A 80 -17.48 -18.13 -8.70
C VAL A 80 -18.60 -17.41 -9.46
N TYR A 81 -18.25 -16.52 -10.40
CA TYR A 81 -19.25 -15.72 -11.10
C TYR A 81 -19.92 -16.51 -12.24
N ASN A 82 -21.22 -16.80 -12.08
CA ASN A 82 -22.01 -17.45 -13.12
C ASN A 82 -22.48 -16.50 -14.23
N ILE A 83 -22.45 -15.18 -14.02
CA ILE A 83 -22.87 -14.18 -15.01
C ILE A 83 -21.88 -14.01 -16.17
N LEU A 84 -20.66 -14.53 -16.01
CA LEU A 84 -19.59 -14.47 -17.01
C LEU A 84 -19.53 -15.73 -17.89
N LYS A 85 -20.41 -16.71 -17.65
CA LYS A 85 -20.59 -17.91 -18.49
C LYS A 85 -21.52 -17.59 -19.64
#